data_AF-A0A8I0C8H8-F1
#
_entry.id   AF-A0A8I0C8H8-F1
#
_cell.length_a   1.000
_cell.length_b   1.000
_cell.length_c   1.000
_cell.angle_alpha   90.00
_cell.angle_beta   90.00
_cell.angle_gamma   90.00
#
_symmetry.space_group_name_H-M   'P 1'
#
loop_
_entity.id
_entity.type
_entity.pdbx_description
1 polymer ?
#
loop_
_entity_poly.entity_id
_entity_poly.type
_entity_poly.pdbx_seq_one_letter_code
_entity_poly.pdbx_strand_id
1 'polypeptide(L)'
;MADDIEALRVALNAKNDSELARQLGVNRSAISQWRDRGAVPNKYLQLLVSPAAADYGRALDAALRLHIFGRVEAAYWLRAALAVFPFDEMKEANVDAVFLDNVEQAMMQLMGLAITATNVGLKQELCRDAADCDRVIQILKTDFADEIERIASLLVSGGG
;
A
#
# COMPACT_ATOMS: atom_id res chain seq x y z
N MET A 1 13.74 -7.40 21.26
CA MET A 1 15.14 -7.53 20.78
C MET A 1 15.43 -8.90 20.15
N ALA A 2 15.32 -10.02 20.88
CA ALA A 2 15.05 -11.32 20.24
C ALA A 2 13.74 -11.27 19.41
N ASP A 3 12.84 -10.37 19.83
CA ASP A 3 11.58 -10.07 19.19
C ASP A 3 11.68 -9.56 17.75
N ASP A 4 12.74 -8.87 17.31
CA ASP A 4 12.76 -8.32 15.94
C ASP A 4 13.07 -9.42 14.92
N ILE A 5 13.99 -10.33 15.25
CA ILE A 5 14.30 -11.51 14.43
C ILE A 5 13.12 -12.48 14.47
N GLU A 6 12.48 -12.63 15.62
CA GLU A 6 11.27 -13.44 15.75
C GLU A 6 10.08 -12.85 14.98
N ALA A 7 9.89 -11.53 15.04
CA ALA A 7 8.89 -10.82 14.26
C ALA A 7 9.16 -10.98 12.76
N LEU A 8 10.41 -10.99 12.32
CA LEU A 8 10.76 -11.21 10.91
C LEU A 8 10.45 -12.64 10.49
N ARG A 9 10.71 -13.59 11.39
CA ARG A 9 10.38 -14.99 11.20
C ARG A 9 8.88 -15.20 11.03
N VAL A 10 8.08 -14.55 11.87
CA VAL A 10 6.61 -14.58 11.79
C VAL A 10 6.11 -13.89 10.52
N ALA A 11 6.59 -12.67 10.23
CA ALA A 11 6.15 -11.86 9.08
C ALA A 11 6.42 -12.56 7.74
N LEU A 12 7.54 -13.27 7.62
CA LEU A 12 7.93 -13.98 6.40
C LEU A 12 7.54 -15.47 6.42
N ASN A 13 6.84 -15.91 7.47
CA ASN A 13 6.45 -17.31 7.68
C ASN A 13 7.64 -18.30 7.56
N ALA A 14 8.80 -17.89 8.06
CA ALA A 14 10.01 -18.69 8.04
C ALA A 14 10.00 -19.71 9.18
N LYS A 15 10.30 -20.97 8.88
CA LYS A 15 10.28 -22.04 9.90
C LYS A 15 11.56 -22.11 10.73
N ASN A 16 12.66 -21.60 10.19
CA ASN A 16 13.98 -21.63 10.80
C ASN A 16 14.88 -20.54 10.21
N ASP A 17 16.07 -20.36 10.78
CA ASP A 17 17.01 -19.32 10.36
C ASP A 17 17.53 -19.46 8.94
N SER A 18 17.65 -20.70 8.45
CA SER A 18 18.08 -20.96 7.07
C SER A 18 17.00 -20.48 6.09
N GLU A 19 15.74 -20.75 6.41
CA GLU A 19 14.56 -20.31 5.67
C GLU A 19 14.45 -18.78 5.68
N LEU A 20 14.60 -18.18 6.86
CA LEU A 20 14.57 -16.73 7.05
C LEU A 20 15.70 -16.03 6.25
N ALA A 21 16.91 -16.57 6.32
CA ALA A 21 18.06 -16.03 5.58
C ALA A 21 17.84 -16.12 4.06
N ARG A 22 17.29 -17.25 3.58
CA ARG A 22 16.95 -17.45 2.17
C ARG A 22 15.92 -16.43 1.68
N GLN A 23 14.85 -16.20 2.44
CA GLN A 23 13.81 -15.24 2.09
C GLN A 23 14.30 -13.79 2.14
N LEU A 24 15.21 -13.46 3.08
CA LEU A 24 15.82 -12.14 3.20
C LEU A 24 16.98 -11.89 2.21
N GLY A 25 17.37 -12.89 1.42
CA GLY A 25 18.50 -12.80 0.48
C GLY A 25 19.86 -12.63 1.18
N VAL A 26 20.03 -13.19 2.38
CA VAL A 26 21.26 -13.11 3.18
C VAL A 26 21.78 -14.50 3.54
N ASN A 27 23.03 -14.56 4.02
CA ASN A 27 23.60 -15.80 4.56
C ASN A 27 23.06 -16.10 5.96
N ARG A 28 22.89 -17.37 6.32
CA ARG A 28 22.47 -17.80 7.67
C ARG A 28 23.37 -17.23 8.78
N SER A 29 24.66 -17.07 8.50
CA SER A 29 25.62 -16.45 9.43
C SER A 29 25.28 -14.99 9.74
N ALA A 30 24.63 -14.26 8.83
CA ALA A 30 24.19 -12.89 9.08
C ALA A 30 23.11 -12.85 10.17
N ILE A 31 22.17 -13.80 10.16
CA ILE A 31 21.12 -13.90 11.20
C ILE A 31 21.74 -14.14 12.58
N SER A 32 22.75 -15.02 12.66
CA SER A 32 23.50 -15.24 13.90
C SER A 32 24.17 -13.96 14.38
N GLN A 33 24.87 -13.26 13.48
CA GLN A 33 25.54 -12.00 13.82
C GLN A 33 24.56 -10.91 14.28
N TRP A 34 23.34 -10.88 13.76
CA TRP A 34 22.32 -9.92 14.22
C TRP A 34 21.84 -10.22 15.64
N ARG A 35 21.71 -11.51 16.01
CA ARG A 35 21.43 -11.90 17.40
C ARG A 35 22.56 -11.49 18.33
N ASP A 36 23.80 -11.80 17.95
CA ASP A 36 24.97 -11.50 18.77
C ASP A 36 25.14 -9.99 18.99
N ARG A 37 24.80 -9.19 17.97
CA ARG A 37 24.81 -7.71 18.04
C ARG A 37 23.56 -7.12 18.70
N GLY A 38 22.52 -7.92 18.91
CA GLY A 38 21.22 -7.46 19.40
C GLY A 38 20.49 -6.48 18.48
N ALA A 39 20.85 -6.42 17.20
CA ALA A 39 20.29 -5.44 16.27
C ALA A 39 20.15 -6.01 14.85
N VAL A 40 18.96 -5.82 14.26
CA VAL A 40 18.68 -6.13 12.87
C VAL A 40 18.89 -4.86 12.02
N PRO A 41 19.53 -4.95 10.83
CA PRO A 41 19.66 -3.79 9.95
C PRO A 41 18.30 -3.17 9.59
N ASN A 42 18.21 -1.84 9.67
CA ASN A 42 16.96 -1.09 9.47
C ASN A 42 16.21 -1.43 8.18
N LYS A 43 16.91 -1.74 7.08
CA LYS A 43 16.26 -2.13 5.81
C LYS A 43 15.38 -3.37 5.93
N TYR A 44 15.65 -4.26 6.88
CA TYR A 44 14.83 -5.45 7.12
C TYR A 44 13.72 -5.18 8.14
N LEU A 45 13.93 -4.26 9.09
CA LEU A 45 12.88 -3.83 10.03
C LEU A 45 11.68 -3.18 9.32
N GLN A 46 11.89 -2.60 8.13
CA GLN A 46 10.80 -2.08 7.30
C GLN A 46 9.81 -3.16 6.84
N LEU A 47 10.22 -4.44 6.83
CA LEU A 47 9.33 -5.56 6.52
C LEU A 47 8.40 -5.93 7.70
N LEU A 48 8.68 -5.41 8.90
CA LEU A 48 7.90 -5.64 10.12
C LEU A 48 6.76 -4.64 10.32
N VAL A 49 6.62 -3.67 9.40
CA VAL A 49 5.55 -2.69 9.48
C VAL A 49 4.23 -3.41 9.22
N SER A 50 3.59 -3.85 10.31
CA SER A 50 2.22 -4.36 10.31
C SER A 50 1.28 -3.23 9.89
N PRO A 51 0.31 -3.47 9.00
CA PRO A 51 -0.57 -2.44 8.49
C PRO A 51 -1.65 -2.10 9.54
N ALA A 52 -1.27 -1.36 10.58
CA ALA A 52 -2.22 -0.42 11.17
C ALA A 52 -2.47 0.66 10.12
N ALA A 53 -3.71 1.13 9.95
CA ALA A 53 -4.08 2.06 8.87
C ALA A 53 -3.21 3.34 8.79
N ALA A 54 -2.59 3.75 9.91
CA ALA A 54 -1.64 4.88 9.98
C ALA A 54 -0.24 4.56 9.42
N ASP A 55 0.13 3.29 9.31
CA ASP A 55 1.44 2.82 8.85
C ASP A 55 1.45 2.40 7.37
N TYR A 56 0.28 2.24 6.76
CA TYR A 56 0.16 1.96 5.32
C TYR A 56 0.82 3.06 4.47
N GLY A 57 0.63 4.33 4.84
CA GLY A 57 1.26 5.46 4.15
C GLY A 57 2.79 5.41 4.22
N ARG A 58 3.36 4.99 5.36
CA ARG A 58 4.82 4.88 5.53
C ARG A 58 5.41 3.66 4.84
N ALA A 59 4.74 2.51 4.91
CA ALA A 59 5.15 1.29 4.23
C ALA A 59 5.06 1.45 2.71
N LEU A 60 3.99 2.09 2.22
CA LEU A 60 3.83 2.43 0.81
C LEU A 60 4.94 3.40 0.39
N ASP A 61 5.13 4.54 1.09
CA ASP A 61 6.19 5.50 0.78
C ASP A 61 7.60 4.86 0.78
N ALA A 62 7.87 3.90 1.66
CA ALA A 62 9.12 3.15 1.67
C ALA A 62 9.24 2.22 0.44
N ALA A 63 8.18 1.50 0.09
CA ALA A 63 8.14 0.67 -1.12
C ALA A 63 8.25 1.49 -2.40
N LEU A 64 7.67 2.71 -2.43
CA LEU A 64 7.78 3.68 -3.52
C LEU A 64 9.23 4.08 -3.74
N ARG A 65 9.93 4.43 -2.65
CA ARG A 65 11.34 4.84 -2.69
C ARG A 65 12.29 3.73 -3.11
N LEU A 66 11.91 2.46 -2.91
CA LEU A 66 12.74 1.30 -3.22
C LEU A 66 12.52 0.73 -4.62
N HIS A 67 11.70 1.37 -5.47
CA HIS A 67 11.39 0.93 -6.85
C HIS A 67 10.83 -0.50 -6.95
N ILE A 68 10.29 -1.05 -5.85
CA ILE A 68 9.81 -2.45 -5.80
C ILE A 68 8.61 -2.64 -6.74
N PHE A 69 7.83 -1.58 -6.97
CA PHE A 69 6.84 -1.51 -8.04
C PHE A 69 7.40 -0.57 -9.11
N GLY A 70 7.69 -1.11 -10.29
CA GLY A 70 8.58 -0.54 -11.31
C GLY A 70 8.25 0.84 -11.92
N ARG A 71 7.37 1.65 -11.31
CA ARG A 71 7.20 3.10 -11.53
C ARG A 71 6.70 3.72 -10.22
N VAL A 72 7.52 4.55 -9.58
CA VAL A 72 7.20 5.26 -8.33
C VAL A 72 5.88 6.04 -8.47
N GLU A 73 5.63 6.52 -9.68
CA GLU A 73 4.50 7.36 -10.07
C GLU A 73 3.17 6.61 -10.03
N ALA A 74 3.14 5.36 -10.47
CA ALA A 74 1.93 4.53 -10.44
C ALA A 74 1.43 4.31 -9.00
N ALA A 75 2.36 4.34 -8.06
CA ALA A 75 2.07 4.02 -6.69
C ALA A 75 1.72 5.27 -5.85
N TYR A 76 2.07 6.48 -6.30
CA TYR A 76 1.39 7.71 -5.85
C TYR A 76 -0.06 7.76 -6.32
N TRP A 77 -0.38 7.33 -7.53
CA TRP A 77 -1.77 7.24 -7.97
C TRP A 77 -2.57 6.19 -7.19
N LEU A 78 -1.97 5.03 -6.90
CA LEU A 78 -2.58 4.06 -6.01
C LEU A 78 -2.80 4.64 -4.60
N ARG A 79 -1.82 5.35 -4.04
CA ARG A 79 -1.97 6.05 -2.75
C ARG A 79 -3.14 7.03 -2.79
N ALA A 80 -3.24 7.83 -3.84
CA ALA A 80 -4.32 8.80 -3.99
C ALA A 80 -5.69 8.12 -4.11
N ALA A 81 -5.79 7.05 -4.90
CA ALA A 81 -7.01 6.25 -5.04
C ALA A 81 -7.44 5.63 -3.70
N LEU A 82 -6.50 5.03 -2.96
CA LEU A 82 -6.76 4.48 -1.63
C LEU A 82 -7.23 5.54 -0.62
N ALA A 83 -6.70 6.76 -0.69
CA ALA A 83 -7.05 7.84 0.23
C ALA A 83 -8.50 8.36 0.07
N VAL A 84 -9.15 8.06 -1.06
CA VAL A 84 -10.54 8.40 -1.33
C VAL A 84 -11.42 7.15 -1.50
N PHE A 85 -10.86 5.96 -1.30
CA PHE A 85 -11.60 4.72 -1.39
C PHE A 85 -12.62 4.62 -0.25
N PRO A 86 -13.88 4.27 -0.53
CA PRO A 86 -14.97 4.31 0.45
C PRO A 86 -14.96 3.08 1.38
N PHE A 87 -13.94 2.95 2.22
CA PHE A 87 -13.78 1.80 3.11
C PHE A 87 -14.95 1.58 4.07
N ASP A 88 -15.66 2.65 4.43
CA ASP A 88 -16.80 2.57 5.35
C ASP A 88 -17.97 1.78 4.76
N GLU A 89 -18.17 1.85 3.44
CA GLU A 89 -19.26 1.15 2.74
C GLU A 89 -19.05 -0.37 2.68
N MET A 90 -17.81 -0.82 2.90
CA MET A 90 -17.45 -2.24 2.85
C MET A 90 -17.57 -2.94 4.20
N LYS A 91 -17.74 -2.21 5.30
CA LYS A 91 -17.67 -2.78 6.67
C LYS A 91 -18.70 -3.88 6.94
N GLU A 92 -19.83 -3.84 6.24
CA GLU A 92 -20.94 -4.79 6.39
C GLU A 92 -21.17 -5.63 5.11
N ALA A 93 -20.28 -5.52 4.12
CA ALA A 93 -20.44 -6.20 2.85
C ALA A 93 -20.21 -7.71 2.97
N ASN A 94 -21.05 -8.50 2.28
CA ASN A 94 -20.80 -9.92 2.10
C ASN A 94 -19.67 -10.11 1.08
N VAL A 95 -18.57 -10.75 1.49
CA VAL A 95 -17.40 -10.92 0.63
C VAL A 95 -17.60 -12.15 -0.26
N ASP A 96 -18.02 -11.91 -1.50
CA ASP A 96 -18.08 -12.91 -2.56
C ASP A 96 -17.23 -12.50 -3.78
N ALA A 97 -17.23 -13.33 -4.83
CA ALA A 97 -16.46 -13.06 -6.04
C ALA A 97 -16.91 -11.78 -6.77
N VAL A 98 -18.22 -11.49 -6.78
CA VAL A 98 -18.77 -10.31 -7.44
C VAL A 98 -18.36 -9.04 -6.69
N PHE A 99 -18.37 -9.08 -5.37
CA PHE A 99 -17.87 -8.01 -4.54
C PHE A 99 -16.38 -7.74 -4.78
N LEU A 100 -15.55 -8.78 -4.87
CA LEU A 100 -14.13 -8.64 -5.17
C LEU A 100 -13.89 -8.02 -6.56
N ASP A 101 -14.66 -8.43 -7.58
CA ASP A 101 -14.61 -7.84 -8.92
C ASP A 101 -15.00 -6.35 -8.89
N ASN A 102 -16.03 -5.99 -8.11
CA ASN A 102 -16.45 -4.61 -7.94
C ASN A 102 -15.39 -3.77 -7.21
N VAL A 103 -14.69 -4.33 -6.22
CA VAL A 103 -13.56 -3.67 -5.55
C VAL A 103 -12.42 -3.42 -6.52
N GLU A 104 -12.06 -4.40 -7.35
CA GLU A 104 -11.04 -4.24 -8.38
C GLU A 104 -11.43 -3.14 -9.38
N GLN A 105 -12.67 -3.17 -9.88
CA GLN A 105 -13.18 -2.18 -10.81
C GLN A 105 -13.20 -0.77 -10.21
N ALA A 106 -13.65 -0.63 -8.97
CA ALA A 106 -13.65 0.65 -8.25
C ALA A 106 -12.23 1.20 -8.08
N MET A 107 -11.27 0.34 -7.72
CA MET A 107 -9.87 0.73 -7.58
C MET A 107 -9.28 1.22 -8.91
N MET A 108 -9.53 0.51 -10.01
CA MET A 108 -9.08 0.90 -11.34
C MET A 108 -9.66 2.25 -11.78
N GLN A 109 -10.95 2.50 -11.48
CA GLN A 109 -11.59 3.78 -11.79
C GLN A 109 -11.02 4.93 -10.96
N LEU A 110 -10.80 4.73 -9.66
CA LEU A 110 -10.20 5.73 -8.78
C LEU A 110 -8.75 6.04 -9.15
N MET A 111 -7.97 5.04 -9.57
CA MET A 111 -6.64 5.26 -10.13
C MET A 111 -6.70 6.09 -11.44
N GLY A 112 -7.68 5.85 -12.30
CA GLY A 112 -7.93 6.67 -13.49
C GLY A 112 -8.25 8.13 -13.16
N LEU A 113 -9.04 8.37 -12.11
CA LEU A 113 -9.30 9.73 -11.61
C LEU A 113 -8.03 10.38 -11.05
N ALA A 114 -7.21 9.65 -10.29
CA ALA A 114 -5.93 10.17 -9.78
C ALA A 114 -4.99 10.61 -10.92
N ILE A 115 -4.93 9.84 -12.01
CA ILE A 115 -4.20 10.21 -13.23
C ILE A 115 -4.78 11.49 -13.84
N THR A 116 -6.10 11.58 -13.93
CA THR A 116 -6.80 12.75 -14.50
C THR A 116 -6.59 14.01 -13.67
N ALA A 117 -6.71 13.91 -12.35
CA ALA A 117 -6.43 15.00 -11.41
C ALA A 117 -4.96 15.46 -11.48
N THR A 118 -4.02 14.54 -11.71
CA THR A 118 -2.61 14.88 -11.94
C THR A 118 -2.47 15.68 -13.25
N ASN A 119 -3.02 15.17 -14.35
CA ASN A 119 -2.91 15.77 -15.68
C ASN A 119 -3.60 17.13 -15.79
N VAL A 120 -4.83 17.24 -15.28
CA VAL A 120 -5.68 18.41 -15.47
C VAL A 120 -5.54 19.38 -14.31
N GLY A 121 -5.63 18.88 -13.08
CA GLY A 121 -5.61 19.71 -11.87
C GLY A 121 -4.22 20.26 -11.57
N LEU A 122 -3.19 19.39 -11.61
CA LEU A 122 -1.80 19.82 -11.40
C LEU A 122 -1.07 20.26 -12.68
N LYS A 123 -1.65 20.01 -13.87
CA LYS A 123 -1.03 20.29 -15.18
C LYS A 123 0.32 19.56 -15.35
N GLN A 124 0.37 18.32 -14.88
CA GLN A 124 1.57 17.48 -14.89
C GLN A 124 1.24 16.07 -15.35
N GLU A 125 2.18 15.43 -16.04
CA GLU A 125 1.99 14.05 -16.51
C GLU A 125 2.05 13.02 -15.36
N LEU A 126 2.78 13.33 -14.27
CA LEU A 126 3.12 12.39 -13.21
C LEU A 126 3.23 13.10 -11.85
N CYS A 127 2.87 12.41 -10.77
CA CYS A 127 3.22 12.81 -9.40
C CYS A 127 4.71 12.54 -9.16
N ARG A 128 5.46 13.57 -8.72
CA ARG A 128 6.91 13.48 -8.53
C ARG A 128 7.30 13.14 -7.10
N ASP A 129 6.46 13.54 -6.15
CA ASP A 129 6.67 13.34 -4.72
C ASP A 129 5.36 13.20 -3.94
N ALA A 130 5.48 13.05 -2.62
CA ALA A 130 4.34 12.94 -1.73
C ALA A 130 3.49 14.22 -1.67
N ALA A 131 4.08 15.40 -1.90
CA ALA A 131 3.34 16.66 -1.87
C ALA A 131 2.47 16.82 -3.13
N ASP A 132 2.94 16.35 -4.29
CA ASP A 132 2.10 16.20 -5.48
C ASP A 132 0.93 15.26 -5.22
N CYS A 133 1.20 14.09 -4.62
CA CYS A 133 0.16 13.13 -4.27
C CYS A 133 -0.89 13.73 -3.32
N ASP A 134 -0.47 14.45 -2.28
CA ASP A 134 -1.39 15.06 -1.32
C ASP A 134 -2.26 16.13 -1.99
N ARG A 135 -1.72 16.88 -2.96
CA ARG A 135 -2.52 17.82 -3.77
C ARG A 135 -3.50 17.10 -4.68
N VAL A 136 -3.10 15.99 -5.31
CA VAL A 136 -4.02 15.15 -6.08
C VAL A 136 -5.16 14.63 -5.21
N ILE A 137 -4.88 14.19 -3.97
CA ILE A 137 -5.92 13.76 -3.03
C ILE A 137 -6.91 14.89 -2.74
N GLN A 138 -6.43 16.13 -2.55
CA GLN A 138 -7.32 17.27 -2.35
C GLN A 138 -8.19 17.54 -3.58
N ILE A 139 -7.60 17.54 -4.78
CA ILE A 139 -8.33 17.72 -6.04
C ILE A 139 -9.39 16.62 -6.21
N LEU A 140 -9.06 15.36 -5.90
CA LEU A 140 -10.03 14.28 -5.94
C LEU A 140 -11.21 14.53 -4.99
N LYS A 141 -10.93 14.97 -3.77
CA LYS A 141 -11.96 15.24 -2.74
C LYS A 141 -12.83 16.45 -3.05
N THR A 142 -12.34 17.43 -3.82
CA THR A 142 -13.10 18.65 -4.13
C THR A 142 -13.73 18.60 -5.51
N ASP A 143 -12.95 18.26 -6.53
CA ASP A 143 -13.32 18.45 -7.94
C ASP A 143 -13.90 17.18 -8.56
N PHE A 144 -13.70 16.02 -7.91
CA PHE A 144 -14.17 14.71 -8.38
C PHE A 144 -15.04 13.99 -7.34
N ALA A 145 -15.62 14.72 -6.37
CA ALA A 145 -16.43 14.13 -5.31
C ALA A 145 -17.62 13.32 -5.87
N ASP A 146 -18.32 13.88 -6.87
CA ASP A 146 -19.49 13.24 -7.50
C ASP A 146 -19.11 11.96 -8.29
N GLU A 147 -17.93 11.93 -8.91
CA GLU A 147 -17.38 10.72 -9.53
C GLU A 147 -17.05 9.65 -8.48
N ILE A 148 -16.45 10.05 -7.36
CA ILE A 148 -16.09 9.13 -6.28
C ILE A 148 -17.35 8.49 -5.69
N GLU A 149 -18.39 9.28 -5.41
CA GLU A 149 -19.68 8.76 -4.91
C GLU A 149 -20.33 7.78 -5.91
N ARG A 150 -20.24 8.05 -7.22
CA ARG A 150 -20.71 7.12 -8.25
C ARG A 150 -19.93 5.80 -8.23
N ILE A 151 -18.61 5.84 -8.06
CA ILE A 151 -17.79 4.62 -7.96
C ILE A 151 -18.16 3.84 -6.70
N ALA A 152 -18.36 4.54 -5.58
CA ALA A 152 -18.78 3.97 -4.30
C ALA A 152 -20.08 3.15 -4.43
N SER A 153 -21.04 3.65 -5.21
CA SER A 153 -22.29 2.94 -5.49
C SER A 153 -22.13 1.54 -6.13
N LEU A 154 -21.03 1.28 -6.86
CA LEU A 154 -20.74 -0.03 -7.43
C LEU A 154 -20.51 -1.08 -6.33
N LEU A 155 -19.96 -0.67 -5.19
CA LEU A 155 -19.64 -1.55 -4.07
C LEU A 155 -20.89 -1.96 -3.29
N VAL A 156 -21.89 -1.08 -3.25
CA VAL A 156 -23.18 -1.32 -2.58
C VAL A 156 -24.12 -2.18 -3.46
N SER A 157 -24.01 -2.05 -4.78
CA SER A 157 -24.94 -2.69 -5.74
C SER A 157 -24.73 -4.20 -5.93
N GLY A 158 -23.61 -4.76 -5.46
CA GLY A 158 -23.26 -6.18 -5.64
C GLY A 158 -23.73 -7.13 -4.52
N GLY A 159 -24.37 -6.61 -3.46
CA GLY A 159 -24.72 -7.39 -2.25
C GLY A 159 -26.18 -7.85 -2.16
N GLY A 160 -26.95 -7.82 -3.25
CA GLY A 160 -28.38 -8.18 -3.30
C GLY A 160 -28.66 -9.59 -3.82
#